data_AF-A0A8T5GU68-F1
#
_entry.id   AF-A0A8T5GU68-F1
#
_cell.length_a   1.000
_cell.length_b   1.000
_cell.length_c   1.000
_cell.angle_alpha   90.00
_cell.angle_beta   90.00
_cell.angle_gamma   90.00
#
_symmetry.space_group_name_H-M   'P 1'
#
loop_
_entity.id
_entity.type
_entity.pdbx_description
1 polymer ?
#
loop_
_entity_poly.entity_id
_entity_poly.type
_entity_poly.pdbx_seq_one_letter_code
_entity_poly.pdbx_strand_id
1 'polypeptide(L)'
;MADEEPVFETTAGPVRVITAASLFDGHDAAINVMRRLIQSSGAEVIHLGHDQSAKAVVDCAVQEDAHAVALTSYQGGHVEYFSYIRELLDEAGCEHVRIFGGGGGTITPPEIRTLHQSGISKIYSPDDGRSMGLMGMIHHLMGQAAEVDLISEERMTTLNGPVTPDDMAKVGLLLTLSESADDATFKAAVETCRSSTDDVPVIGFTGTGGAGKSSLLDELMLRIQRDNPGKKVCLLCVDPTRKRTGGALLGDRIRMNSLSNNDLYMRSLASRGSGSEISANLDRAIEVAKAV
;
A
#
# COMPACT_ATOMS: atom_id res chain seq x y z
N MET A 1 -2.39 22.26 28.21
CA MET A 1 -2.84 20.88 28.00
C MET A 1 -2.41 20.55 26.58
N ALA A 2 -1.51 19.59 26.39
CA ALA A 2 -1.17 19.17 25.04
C ALA A 2 -2.44 18.55 24.46
N ASP A 3 -2.99 19.11 23.39
CA ASP A 3 -4.11 18.51 22.68
C ASP A 3 -3.70 17.08 22.32
N GLU A 4 -4.47 16.08 22.78
CA GLU A 4 -4.24 14.69 22.38
C GLU A 4 -4.38 14.61 20.86
N GLU A 5 -3.29 14.25 20.17
CA GLU A 5 -3.33 14.07 18.73
C GLU A 5 -4.32 12.94 18.39
N PRO A 6 -5.15 13.12 17.34
CA PRO A 6 -6.14 12.13 16.97
C PRO A 6 -5.47 10.80 16.58
N VAL A 7 -6.00 9.70 17.11
CA VAL A 7 -5.58 8.34 16.78
C VAL A 7 -6.50 7.78 15.72
N PHE A 8 -5.93 7.28 14.62
CA PHE A 8 -6.66 6.69 13.49
C PHE A 8 -6.48 5.17 13.50
N GLU A 9 -7.39 4.47 14.18
CA GLU A 9 -7.42 3.00 14.22
C GLU A 9 -8.38 2.43 13.18
N THR A 10 -8.01 1.29 12.59
CA THR A 10 -8.86 0.53 11.66
C THR A 10 -9.03 -0.91 12.14
N THR A 11 -9.95 -1.62 11.51
CA THR A 11 -10.21 -3.05 11.77
C THR A 11 -8.99 -3.94 11.45
N ALA A 12 -8.07 -3.48 10.61
CA ALA A 12 -6.86 -4.20 10.19
C ALA A 12 -5.54 -3.68 10.80
N GLY A 13 -5.64 -2.74 11.76
CA GLY A 13 -4.50 -2.11 12.40
C GLY A 13 -4.26 -0.68 11.91
N PRO A 14 -3.00 -0.22 11.75
CA PRO A 14 -2.73 1.12 11.26
C PRO A 14 -3.21 1.35 9.83
N VAL A 15 -3.63 2.58 9.53
CA VAL A 15 -3.96 3.01 8.17
C VAL A 15 -2.73 2.82 7.26
N ARG A 16 -2.93 2.16 6.12
CA ARG A 16 -1.91 1.95 5.09
C ARG A 16 -2.14 2.91 3.93
N VAL A 17 -1.14 3.75 3.63
CA VAL A 17 -1.24 4.80 2.59
C VAL A 17 -0.11 4.66 1.57
N ILE A 18 -0.48 4.49 0.30
CA ILE A 18 0.46 4.57 -0.83
C ILE A 18 0.73 6.03 -1.16
N THR A 19 1.99 6.42 -1.35
CA THR A 19 2.35 7.81 -1.69
C THR A 19 3.25 7.86 -2.92
N ALA A 20 2.88 8.67 -3.92
CA ALA A 20 3.65 8.82 -5.16
C ALA A 20 3.44 10.19 -5.83
N ALA A 21 4.38 10.60 -6.70
CA ALA A 21 4.13 11.62 -7.70
C ALA A 21 3.76 10.97 -9.05
N SER A 22 2.95 11.67 -9.86
CA SER A 22 2.40 11.15 -11.11
C SER A 22 3.46 10.81 -12.16
N LEU A 23 3.03 10.16 -13.25
CA LEU A 23 3.89 9.78 -14.37
C LEU A 23 4.55 11.02 -14.99
N PHE A 24 5.85 10.94 -15.29
CA PHE A 24 6.72 12.01 -15.77
C PHE A 24 6.74 13.26 -14.89
N ASP A 25 6.35 13.14 -13.62
CA ASP A 25 6.41 14.21 -12.65
C ASP A 25 7.55 13.97 -11.66
N GLY A 26 8.58 14.83 -11.73
CA GLY A 26 9.70 14.84 -10.79
C GLY A 26 9.46 15.70 -9.54
N HIS A 27 8.29 16.34 -9.38
CA HIS A 27 8.01 17.21 -8.23
C HIS A 27 7.66 16.42 -6.97
N ASP A 28 8.67 15.84 -6.33
CA ASP A 28 8.49 15.01 -5.14
C ASP A 28 8.47 15.79 -3.81
N ALA A 29 8.76 17.09 -3.84
CA ALA A 29 8.89 17.92 -2.65
C ALA A 29 7.61 17.92 -1.80
N ALA A 30 6.45 18.11 -2.44
CA ALA A 30 5.17 18.15 -1.76
C ALA A 30 4.80 16.78 -1.15
N ILE A 31 4.89 15.70 -1.94
CA ILE A 31 4.55 14.35 -1.45
C ILE A 31 5.52 13.88 -0.35
N ASN A 32 6.79 14.29 -0.39
CA ASN A 32 7.76 14.02 0.67
C ASN A 32 7.39 14.70 2.00
N VAL A 33 6.82 15.92 1.96
CA VAL A 33 6.29 16.57 3.17
C VAL A 33 5.05 15.83 3.65
N MET A 34 4.08 15.60 2.76
CA MET A 34 2.82 14.94 3.13
C MET A 34 3.06 13.55 3.73
N ARG A 35 3.89 12.72 3.12
CA ARG A 35 4.16 11.36 3.61
C ARG A 35 4.79 11.33 5.01
N ARG A 36 5.61 12.33 5.35
CA ARG A 36 6.21 12.46 6.69
C ARG A 36 5.16 12.77 7.74
N LEU A 37 4.19 13.62 7.39
CA LEU A 37 3.07 13.98 8.26
C LEU A 37 2.05 12.84 8.40
N ILE A 38 1.78 12.12 7.31
CA ILE A 38 0.96 10.89 7.32
C ILE A 38 1.60 9.84 8.24
N GLN A 39 2.90 9.59 8.08
CA GLN A 39 3.65 8.69 8.97
C GLN A 39 3.64 9.15 10.43
N SER A 40 3.79 10.45 10.70
CA SER A 40 3.77 10.95 12.08
C SER A 40 2.40 10.83 12.73
N SER A 41 1.33 10.79 11.93
CA SER A 41 -0.06 10.58 12.37
C SER A 41 -0.41 9.09 12.55
N GLY A 42 0.57 8.19 12.57
CA GLY A 42 0.37 6.77 12.88
C GLY A 42 0.23 5.83 11.68
N ALA A 43 0.28 6.35 10.45
CA ALA A 43 0.11 5.51 9.26
C ALA A 43 1.35 4.65 8.93
N GLU A 44 1.09 3.50 8.29
CA GLU A 44 2.08 2.74 7.53
C GLU A 44 2.14 3.30 6.09
N VAL A 45 3.23 3.96 5.75
CA VAL A 45 3.40 4.65 4.45
C VAL A 45 4.24 3.80 3.52
N ILE A 46 3.67 3.40 2.39
CA ILE A 46 4.39 2.76 1.28
C ILE A 46 4.70 3.85 0.26
N HIS A 47 5.96 4.20 0.11
CA HIS A 47 6.37 5.31 -0.76
C HIS A 47 6.98 4.81 -2.06
N LEU A 48 6.38 5.20 -3.19
CA LEU A 48 6.85 4.81 -4.52
C LEU A 48 7.78 5.86 -5.16
N GLY A 49 7.97 7.02 -4.53
CA GLY A 49 8.77 8.09 -5.09
C GLY A 49 8.01 8.88 -6.16
N HIS A 50 8.70 9.21 -7.24
CA HIS A 50 8.20 10.05 -8.33
C HIS A 50 8.17 9.29 -9.66
N ASP A 51 7.62 9.89 -10.72
CA ASP A 51 7.53 9.28 -12.05
C ASP A 51 6.79 7.92 -12.06
N GLN A 52 5.64 7.85 -11.39
CA GLN A 52 4.90 6.60 -11.24
C GLN A 52 3.71 6.50 -12.20
N SER A 53 3.66 5.42 -12.98
CA SER A 53 2.52 5.12 -13.84
C SER A 53 1.27 4.78 -13.02
N ALA A 54 0.08 4.97 -13.61
CA ALA A 54 -1.18 4.59 -12.98
C ALA A 54 -1.19 3.10 -12.59
N LYS A 55 -0.71 2.24 -13.49
CA LYS A 55 -0.58 0.79 -13.25
C LYS A 55 0.33 0.46 -12.07
N ALA A 56 1.50 1.10 -11.96
CA ALA A 56 2.41 0.86 -10.85
C ALA A 56 1.79 1.25 -9.49
N VAL A 57 1.05 2.36 -9.45
CA VAL A 57 0.31 2.79 -8.25
C VAL A 57 -0.79 1.80 -7.90
N VAL A 58 -1.57 1.35 -8.88
CA VAL A 58 -2.67 0.40 -8.68
C VAL A 58 -2.14 -0.95 -8.21
N ASP A 59 -1.12 -1.50 -8.89
CA ASP A 59 -0.51 -2.78 -8.51
C ASP A 59 0.00 -2.74 -7.07
N CYS A 60 0.65 -1.63 -6.69
CA CYS A 60 1.06 -1.42 -5.32
C CYS A 60 -0.13 -1.37 -4.36
N ALA A 61 -1.19 -0.62 -4.68
CA ALA A 61 -2.36 -0.50 -3.81
C ALA A 61 -3.07 -1.86 -3.61
N VAL A 62 -3.18 -2.66 -4.67
CA VAL A 62 -3.78 -3.99 -4.66
C VAL A 62 -2.93 -4.97 -3.84
N GLN A 63 -1.63 -5.04 -4.10
CA GLN A 63 -0.73 -5.95 -3.38
C GLN A 63 -0.59 -5.59 -1.89
N GLU A 64 -0.55 -4.30 -1.58
CA GLU A 64 -0.41 -3.82 -0.22
C GLU A 64 -1.73 -3.77 0.57
N ASP A 65 -2.86 -4.10 -0.10
CA ASP A 65 -4.23 -3.98 0.41
C ASP A 65 -4.45 -2.64 1.14
N ALA A 66 -4.16 -1.55 0.43
CA ALA A 66 -4.07 -0.22 1.03
C ALA A 66 -5.44 0.37 1.33
N HIS A 67 -5.53 1.19 2.39
CA HIS A 67 -6.75 1.95 2.68
C HIS A 67 -6.88 3.14 1.74
N ALA A 68 -5.74 3.75 1.38
CA ALA A 68 -5.71 4.96 0.57
C ALA A 68 -4.46 5.09 -0.31
N VAL A 69 -4.62 5.85 -1.38
CA VAL A 69 -3.52 6.36 -2.22
C VAL A 69 -3.52 7.88 -2.14
N ALA A 70 -2.35 8.48 -1.91
CA ALA A 70 -2.13 9.91 -1.93
C ALA A 70 -1.12 10.29 -3.01
N LEU A 71 -1.55 11.10 -3.97
CA LEU A 71 -0.79 11.42 -5.18
C LEU A 71 -0.53 12.90 -5.30
N THR A 72 0.61 13.26 -5.89
CA THR A 72 0.84 14.63 -6.37
C THR A 72 0.99 14.68 -7.88
N SER A 73 0.40 15.69 -8.51
CA SER A 73 0.53 15.92 -9.95
C SER A 73 0.68 17.41 -10.26
N TYR A 74 1.87 17.80 -10.75
CA TYR A 74 2.24 19.17 -11.07
C TYR A 74 2.46 19.41 -12.57
N GLN A 75 2.51 18.35 -13.39
CA GLN A 75 2.81 18.41 -14.83
C GLN A 75 1.56 18.47 -15.73
N GLY A 76 0.35 18.38 -15.16
CA GLY A 76 -0.89 18.27 -15.93
C GLY A 76 -1.24 16.82 -16.29
N GLY A 77 -2.31 16.64 -17.08
CA GLY A 77 -2.86 15.30 -17.37
C GLY A 77 -3.48 14.60 -16.15
N HIS A 78 -3.71 15.35 -15.06
CA HIS A 78 -4.21 14.84 -13.80
C HIS A 78 -5.64 14.30 -13.92
N VAL A 79 -6.50 14.91 -14.74
CA VAL A 79 -7.89 14.43 -14.89
C VAL A 79 -7.89 12.99 -15.41
N GLU A 80 -7.14 12.74 -16.47
CA GLU A 80 -6.99 11.42 -17.08
C GLU A 80 -6.26 10.47 -16.13
N TYR A 81 -5.14 10.90 -15.54
CA TYR A 81 -4.32 10.06 -14.66
C TYR A 81 -5.10 9.55 -13.43
N PHE A 82 -5.78 10.44 -12.70
CA PHE A 82 -6.56 10.05 -11.53
C PHE A 82 -7.78 9.21 -11.90
N SER A 83 -8.50 9.57 -12.97
CA SER A 83 -9.67 8.80 -13.41
C SER A 83 -9.28 7.41 -13.87
N TYR A 84 -8.13 7.26 -14.53
CA TYR A 84 -7.62 5.95 -14.95
C TYR A 84 -7.16 5.09 -13.77
N ILE A 85 -6.58 5.69 -12.71
CA ILE A 85 -6.29 4.95 -11.47
C ILE A 85 -7.56 4.42 -10.83
N ARG A 86 -8.64 5.21 -10.79
CA ARG A 86 -9.93 4.77 -10.27
C ARG A 86 -10.47 3.59 -11.07
N GLU A 87 -10.50 3.71 -12.40
CA GLU A 87 -10.94 2.66 -13.33
C GLU A 87 -10.17 1.35 -13.09
N LEU A 88 -8.84 1.40 -13.05
CA LEU A 88 -8.00 0.22 -12.83
C LEU A 88 -8.20 -0.42 -11.44
N LEU A 89 -8.44 0.39 -10.41
CA LEU A 89 -8.77 -0.13 -9.08
C LEU A 89 -10.14 -0.80 -9.07
N ASP A 90 -11.13 -0.25 -9.76
CA ASP A 90 -12.48 -0.82 -9.85
C ASP A 90 -12.46 -2.14 -10.62
N GLU A 91 -11.74 -2.20 -11.74
CA GLU A 91 -11.48 -3.44 -12.50
C GLU A 91 -10.80 -4.52 -11.65
N ALA A 92 -9.94 -4.12 -10.70
CA ALA A 92 -9.29 -5.02 -9.75
C ALA A 92 -10.15 -5.35 -8.50
N GLY A 93 -11.42 -4.89 -8.44
CA GLY A 93 -12.31 -5.10 -7.29
C GLY A 93 -11.92 -4.32 -6.04
N CYS A 94 -11.12 -3.25 -6.20
CA CYS A 94 -10.56 -2.43 -5.13
C CYS A 94 -11.25 -1.07 -5.01
N GLU A 95 -12.58 -1.04 -5.17
CA GLU A 95 -13.43 0.15 -5.06
C GLU A 95 -13.28 0.86 -3.68
N HIS A 96 -12.99 0.08 -2.64
CA HIS A 96 -12.81 0.54 -1.27
C HIS A 96 -11.61 1.49 -1.07
N VAL A 97 -10.59 1.42 -1.94
CA VAL A 97 -9.38 2.23 -1.81
C VAL A 97 -9.71 3.70 -2.06
N ARG A 98 -9.44 4.56 -1.08
CA ARG A 98 -9.68 6.01 -1.19
C ARG A 98 -8.54 6.69 -1.96
N ILE A 99 -8.87 7.65 -2.82
CA ILE A 99 -7.87 8.36 -3.64
C ILE A 99 -7.82 9.84 -3.25
N PHE A 100 -6.64 10.29 -2.88
CA PHE A 100 -6.34 11.66 -2.51
C PHE A 100 -5.32 12.26 -3.47
N GLY A 101 -5.45 13.55 -3.75
CA GLY A 101 -4.56 14.23 -4.68
C GLY A 101 -4.24 15.68 -4.32
N GLY A 102 -3.16 16.19 -4.90
CA GLY A 102 -2.83 17.62 -4.86
C GLY A 102 -1.89 18.01 -6.00
N GLY A 103 -2.04 19.22 -6.51
CA GLY A 103 -1.19 19.74 -7.59
C GLY A 103 -0.92 21.24 -7.48
N GLY A 104 -1.12 21.80 -6.28
CA GLY A 104 -1.10 23.25 -6.09
C GLY A 104 -2.11 23.95 -7.01
N GLY A 105 -1.65 24.95 -7.75
CA GLY A 105 -2.48 25.67 -8.71
C GLY A 105 -2.70 24.96 -10.06
N THR A 106 -2.06 23.81 -10.30
CA THR A 106 -2.15 23.09 -11.58
C THR A 106 -3.53 22.45 -11.77
N ILE A 107 -4.17 21.99 -10.69
CA ILE A 107 -5.50 21.38 -10.73
C ILE A 107 -6.54 22.46 -10.41
N THR A 108 -7.33 22.84 -11.42
CA THR A 108 -8.29 23.95 -11.32
C THR A 108 -9.59 23.52 -10.60
N PRO A 109 -10.36 24.46 -10.02
CA PRO A 109 -11.61 24.12 -9.33
C PRO A 109 -12.64 23.35 -10.18
N PRO A 110 -12.83 23.62 -11.49
CA PRO A 110 -13.66 22.77 -12.34
C PRO A 110 -13.14 21.34 -12.46
N GLU A 111 -11.85 21.14 -12.64
CA GLU A 111 -11.23 19.80 -12.74
C GLU A 111 -11.33 19.04 -11.42
N ILE A 112 -11.17 19.72 -10.27
CA ILE A 112 -11.40 19.14 -8.95
C ILE A 112 -12.81 18.56 -8.86
N ARG A 113 -13.83 19.30 -9.33
CA ARG A 113 -15.23 18.80 -9.33
C ARG A 113 -15.39 17.59 -10.24
N THR A 114 -14.78 17.60 -11.42
CA THR A 114 -14.78 16.45 -12.34
C THR A 114 -14.15 15.22 -11.70
N LEU A 115 -12.99 15.38 -11.04
CA LEU A 115 -12.30 14.29 -10.34
C LEU A 115 -13.13 13.73 -9.18
N HIS A 116 -13.80 14.59 -8.40
CA HIS A 116 -14.71 14.13 -7.35
C HIS A 116 -15.90 13.35 -7.92
N GLN A 117 -16.43 13.78 -9.06
CA GLN A 117 -17.52 13.06 -9.75
C GLN A 117 -17.07 11.71 -10.30
N SER A 118 -15.79 11.56 -10.67
CA SER A 118 -15.22 10.29 -11.12
C SER A 118 -14.79 9.36 -9.98
N GLY A 119 -15.09 9.66 -8.72
CA GLY A 119 -14.83 8.78 -7.59
C GLY A 119 -13.53 9.06 -6.82
N ILE A 120 -12.84 10.16 -7.10
CA ILE A 120 -11.69 10.60 -6.30
C ILE A 120 -12.18 11.20 -4.99
N SER A 121 -11.66 10.72 -3.86
CA SER A 121 -12.15 11.07 -2.52
C SER A 121 -11.91 12.54 -2.19
N LYS A 122 -10.70 13.07 -2.43
CA LYS A 122 -10.42 14.49 -2.24
C LYS A 122 -9.15 14.95 -2.98
N ILE A 123 -9.29 15.95 -3.85
CA ILE A 123 -8.19 16.80 -4.29
C ILE A 123 -8.08 18.03 -3.37
N TYR A 124 -6.91 18.26 -2.81
CA TYR A 124 -6.59 19.41 -1.97
C TYR A 124 -6.08 20.57 -2.84
N SER A 125 -6.83 21.68 -2.82
CA SER A 125 -6.47 22.93 -3.45
C SER A 125 -5.57 23.79 -2.54
N PRO A 126 -4.93 24.85 -3.08
CA PRO A 126 -4.21 25.82 -2.24
C PRO A 126 -5.09 26.47 -1.17
N ASP A 127 -6.39 26.61 -1.43
CA ASP A 127 -7.36 27.21 -0.50
C ASP A 127 -7.70 26.26 0.64
N ASP A 128 -7.76 24.95 0.37
CA ASP A 128 -7.83 23.93 1.42
C ASP A 128 -6.58 24.02 2.32
N GLY A 129 -5.40 24.18 1.72
CA GLY A 129 -4.15 24.36 2.47
C GLY A 129 -4.14 25.61 3.37
N ARG A 130 -4.72 26.72 2.90
CA ARG A 130 -4.85 27.97 3.68
C ARG A 130 -5.86 27.86 4.82
N SER A 131 -6.96 27.13 4.61
CA SER A 131 -8.07 27.03 5.56
C SER A 131 -7.88 25.92 6.60
N MET A 132 -7.42 24.74 6.17
CA MET A 132 -7.23 23.56 7.02
C MET A 132 -5.84 23.51 7.66
N GLY A 133 -4.85 24.14 7.03
CA GLY A 133 -3.44 23.91 7.33
C GLY A 133 -2.99 22.49 6.91
N LEU A 134 -1.67 22.25 6.95
CA LEU A 134 -1.11 20.95 6.54
C LEU A 134 -1.64 19.79 7.41
N MET A 135 -1.59 19.94 8.74
CA MET A 135 -2.08 18.89 9.64
C MET A 135 -3.60 18.66 9.51
N GLY A 136 -4.40 19.71 9.26
CA GLY A 136 -5.84 19.54 9.03
C GLY A 136 -6.12 18.72 7.77
N MET A 137 -5.37 18.92 6.69
CA MET A 137 -5.47 18.08 5.49
C MET A 137 -5.07 16.62 5.77
N ILE A 138 -4.02 16.40 6.57
CA ILE A 138 -3.60 15.05 6.95
C ILE A 138 -4.65 14.37 7.83
N HIS A 139 -5.19 15.05 8.85
CA HIS A 139 -6.23 14.47 9.70
C HIS A 139 -7.50 14.15 8.91
N HIS A 140 -7.87 14.99 7.94
CA HIS A 140 -8.98 14.70 7.04
C HIS A 140 -8.72 13.46 6.17
N LEU A 141 -7.53 13.36 5.56
CA LEU A 141 -7.12 12.18 4.78
C LEU A 141 -7.14 10.91 5.64
N MET A 142 -6.52 10.96 6.82
CA MET A 142 -6.42 9.84 7.74
C MET A 142 -7.79 9.41 8.27
N GLY A 143 -8.67 10.37 8.59
CA GLY A 143 -10.03 10.08 9.03
C GLY A 143 -10.83 9.33 7.96
N GLN A 144 -10.82 9.82 6.72
CA GLN A 144 -11.50 9.13 5.61
C GLN A 144 -10.88 7.77 5.26
N ALA A 145 -9.55 7.63 5.38
CA ALA A 145 -8.89 6.35 5.15
C ALA A 145 -9.21 5.33 6.27
N ALA A 146 -9.38 5.77 7.51
CA ALA A 146 -9.72 4.92 8.64
C ALA A 146 -11.17 4.38 8.58
N GLU A 147 -12.06 5.02 7.81
CA GLU A 147 -13.41 4.50 7.54
C GLU A 147 -13.41 3.23 6.67
N VAL A 148 -12.30 2.92 6.00
CA VAL A 148 -12.19 1.74 5.14
C VAL A 148 -12.00 0.50 6.00
N ASP A 149 -13.04 -0.34 6.06
CA ASP A 149 -12.97 -1.64 6.70
C ASP A 149 -12.39 -2.69 5.74
N LEU A 150 -11.09 -2.97 5.87
CA LEU A 150 -10.42 -3.95 5.03
C LEU A 150 -10.87 -5.40 5.32
N ILE A 151 -11.43 -5.69 6.49
CA ILE A 151 -11.88 -7.05 6.84
C ILE A 151 -13.40 -7.12 6.98
N SER A 152 -14.11 -6.28 6.22
CA SER A 152 -15.57 -6.27 6.19
C SER A 152 -16.13 -7.62 5.75
N GLU A 153 -17.33 -7.95 6.23
CA GLU A 153 -18.00 -9.22 5.87
C GLU A 153 -18.10 -9.41 4.35
N GLU A 154 -18.39 -8.34 3.61
CA GLU A 154 -18.46 -8.36 2.15
C GLU A 154 -17.12 -8.80 1.52
N ARG A 155 -15.99 -8.18 1.92
CA ARG A 155 -14.67 -8.56 1.43
C ARG A 155 -14.32 -9.98 1.84
N MET A 156 -14.62 -10.36 3.08
CA MET A 156 -14.37 -11.72 3.58
C MET A 156 -15.13 -12.78 2.79
N THR A 157 -16.35 -12.50 2.32
CA THR A 157 -17.13 -13.45 1.50
C THR A 157 -16.52 -13.71 0.12
N THR A 158 -15.57 -12.88 -0.34
CA THR A 158 -14.85 -13.10 -1.61
C THR A 158 -13.81 -14.23 -1.50
N LEU A 159 -13.41 -14.59 -0.28
CA LEU A 159 -12.50 -15.69 0.06
C LEU A 159 -13.28 -17.01 0.19
N ASN A 160 -13.99 -17.38 -0.88
CA ASN A 160 -14.95 -18.50 -0.90
C ASN A 160 -14.48 -19.76 -1.64
N GLY A 161 -13.20 -19.82 -2.00
CA GLY A 161 -12.61 -20.96 -2.70
C GLY A 161 -11.13 -20.75 -2.99
N PRO A 162 -10.48 -21.68 -3.71
CA PRO A 162 -9.06 -21.62 -4.00
C PRO A 162 -8.66 -20.30 -4.66
N VAL A 163 -7.63 -19.65 -4.09
CA VAL A 163 -7.04 -18.40 -4.59
C VAL A 163 -5.75 -18.77 -5.28
N THR A 164 -5.44 -18.15 -6.43
CA THR A 164 -4.19 -18.36 -7.16
C THR A 164 -3.28 -17.14 -7.07
N PRO A 165 -1.99 -17.22 -7.45
CA PRO A 165 -1.10 -16.06 -7.44
C PRO A 165 -1.55 -14.92 -8.37
N ASP A 166 -2.41 -15.21 -9.36
CA ASP A 166 -2.95 -14.20 -10.27
C ASP A 166 -4.12 -13.41 -9.64
N ASP A 167 -4.73 -13.92 -8.56
CA ASP A 167 -5.78 -13.25 -7.77
C ASP A 167 -5.19 -12.25 -6.77
N MET A 168 -4.39 -11.28 -7.25
CA MET A 168 -3.55 -10.41 -6.42
C MET A 168 -4.30 -9.71 -5.26
N ALA A 169 -5.54 -9.26 -5.50
CA ALA A 169 -6.36 -8.61 -4.48
C ALA A 169 -6.74 -9.56 -3.34
N LYS A 170 -7.08 -10.81 -3.66
CA LYS A 170 -7.40 -11.83 -2.65
C LYS A 170 -6.17 -12.26 -1.87
N VAL A 171 -5.01 -12.37 -2.54
CA VAL A 171 -3.72 -12.58 -1.86
C VAL A 171 -3.43 -11.42 -0.89
N GLY A 172 -3.70 -10.17 -1.31
CA GLY A 172 -3.55 -8.98 -0.46
C GLY A 172 -4.43 -9.03 0.78
N LEU A 173 -5.69 -9.45 0.62
CA LEU A 173 -6.63 -9.63 1.73
C LEU A 173 -6.20 -10.75 2.68
N LEU A 174 -5.75 -11.91 2.17
CA LEU A 174 -5.22 -12.99 3.00
C LEU A 174 -3.99 -12.54 3.82
N LEU A 175 -3.12 -11.73 3.22
CA LEU A 175 -1.97 -11.15 3.93
C LEU A 175 -2.43 -10.13 4.98
N THR A 176 -3.45 -9.32 4.72
CA THR A 176 -4.07 -8.46 5.74
C THR A 176 -4.63 -9.29 6.90
N LEU A 177 -5.35 -10.38 6.63
CA LEU A 177 -5.82 -11.30 7.67
C LEU A 177 -4.68 -11.94 8.44
N SER A 178 -3.54 -12.22 7.80
CA SER A 178 -2.35 -12.72 8.50
C SER A 178 -1.85 -11.74 9.57
N GLU A 179 -2.07 -10.44 9.37
CA GLU A 179 -1.61 -9.37 10.27
C GLU A 179 -2.63 -8.99 11.36
N SER A 180 -3.94 -9.11 11.08
CA SER A 180 -4.99 -8.55 11.93
C SER A 180 -6.00 -9.55 12.52
N ALA A 181 -6.25 -10.68 11.87
CA ALA A 181 -7.30 -11.60 12.28
C ALA A 181 -6.86 -12.50 13.45
N ASP A 182 -7.82 -12.97 14.25
CA ASP A 182 -7.58 -14.05 15.20
C ASP A 182 -7.16 -15.35 14.49
N ASP A 183 -6.56 -16.27 15.24
CA ASP A 183 -6.01 -17.51 14.70
C ASP A 183 -7.06 -18.44 14.08
N ALA A 184 -8.29 -18.46 14.61
CA ALA A 184 -9.34 -19.34 14.10
C ALA A 184 -9.84 -18.84 12.74
N THR A 185 -10.11 -17.55 12.64
CA THR A 185 -10.55 -16.87 11.42
C THR A 185 -9.50 -16.98 10.33
N PHE A 186 -8.23 -16.74 10.66
CA PHE A 186 -7.12 -16.84 9.72
C PHE A 186 -6.94 -18.26 9.17
N LYS A 187 -6.91 -19.27 10.04
CA LYS A 187 -6.74 -20.67 9.60
C LYS A 187 -7.89 -21.12 8.71
N ALA A 188 -9.13 -20.74 9.05
CA ALA A 188 -10.30 -21.07 8.23
C ALA A 188 -10.22 -20.42 6.84
N ALA A 189 -9.78 -19.17 6.76
CA ALA A 189 -9.61 -18.46 5.49
C ALA A 189 -8.50 -19.08 4.63
N VAL A 190 -7.33 -19.35 5.22
CA VAL A 190 -6.20 -19.99 4.51
C VAL A 190 -6.57 -21.38 4.01
N GLU A 191 -7.25 -22.19 4.81
CA GLU A 191 -7.65 -23.54 4.40
C GLU A 191 -8.68 -23.50 3.26
N THR A 192 -9.64 -22.57 3.32
CA THR A 192 -10.64 -22.37 2.27
C THR A 192 -10.01 -21.89 0.95
N CYS A 193 -8.99 -21.02 1.05
CA CYS A 193 -8.33 -20.39 -0.09
C CYS A 193 -7.14 -21.17 -0.65
N ARG A 194 -6.74 -22.26 0.00
CA ARG A 194 -5.57 -23.05 -0.40
C ARG A 194 -5.77 -23.58 -1.83
N SER A 195 -4.84 -23.22 -2.72
CA SER A 195 -4.76 -23.74 -4.09
C SER A 195 -3.51 -24.58 -4.33
N SER A 196 -2.51 -24.45 -3.45
CA SER A 196 -1.25 -25.19 -3.52
C SER A 196 -0.97 -26.00 -2.25
N THR A 197 -0.41 -27.19 -2.46
CA THR A 197 0.18 -28.04 -1.42
C THR A 197 1.67 -28.28 -1.65
N ASP A 198 2.25 -27.56 -2.61
CA ASP A 198 3.65 -27.73 -2.98
C ASP A 198 4.56 -27.22 -1.87
N ASP A 199 5.73 -27.86 -1.75
CA ASP A 199 6.77 -27.36 -0.85
C ASP A 199 7.49 -26.18 -1.51
N VAL A 200 7.14 -24.97 -1.09
CA VAL A 200 7.73 -23.72 -1.62
C VAL A 200 8.95 -23.32 -0.76
N PRO A 201 10.14 -23.16 -1.37
CA PRO A 201 11.33 -22.70 -0.65
C PRO A 201 11.15 -21.30 -0.08
N VAL A 202 11.54 -21.12 1.19
CA VAL A 202 11.56 -19.80 1.85
C VAL A 202 13.00 -19.38 2.07
N ILE A 203 13.39 -18.24 1.49
CA ILE A 203 14.74 -17.70 1.59
C ILE A 203 14.70 -16.41 2.40
N GLY A 204 15.32 -16.42 3.58
CA GLY A 204 15.45 -15.25 4.44
C GLY A 204 16.65 -14.40 4.03
N PHE A 205 16.43 -13.11 3.76
CA PHE A 205 17.49 -12.14 3.54
C PHE A 205 17.58 -11.17 4.72
N THR A 206 18.76 -11.04 5.31
CA THR A 206 19.01 -10.12 6.43
C THR A 206 20.35 -9.40 6.25
N GLY A 207 20.60 -8.40 7.08
CA GLY A 207 21.79 -7.56 7.03
C GLY A 207 21.54 -6.18 7.62
N THR A 208 22.61 -5.44 7.86
CA THR A 208 22.55 -4.11 8.48
C THR A 208 21.72 -3.12 7.66
N GLY A 209 21.19 -2.10 8.34
CA GLY A 209 20.47 -1.00 7.69
C GLY A 209 21.36 -0.27 6.68
N GLY A 210 20.85 -0.04 5.46
CA GLY A 210 21.59 0.66 4.41
C GLY A 210 22.66 -0.16 3.68
N ALA A 211 22.82 -1.46 3.96
CA ALA A 211 23.79 -2.32 3.28
C ALA A 211 23.48 -2.61 1.79
N GLY A 212 22.31 -2.17 1.30
CA GLY A 212 21.87 -2.42 -0.08
C GLY A 212 21.03 -3.69 -0.27
N LYS A 213 20.38 -4.20 0.80
CA LYS A 213 19.54 -5.42 0.75
C LYS A 213 18.49 -5.36 -0.36
N SER A 214 17.65 -4.32 -0.36
CA SER A 214 16.54 -4.17 -1.30
C SER A 214 17.05 -4.00 -2.75
N SER A 215 18.17 -3.31 -2.94
CA SER A 215 18.82 -3.21 -4.27
C SER A 215 19.40 -4.54 -4.76
N LEU A 216 19.98 -5.34 -3.85
CA LEU A 216 20.45 -6.69 -4.20
C LEU A 216 19.27 -7.62 -4.52
N LEU A 217 18.17 -7.50 -3.77
CA LEU A 217 16.94 -8.26 -4.02
C LEU A 217 16.35 -7.93 -5.39
N ASP A 218 16.27 -6.66 -5.78
CA ASP A 218 15.80 -6.24 -7.11
C ASP A 218 16.63 -6.90 -8.24
N GLU A 219 17.96 -6.82 -8.13
CA GLU A 219 18.88 -7.47 -9.08
C GLU A 219 18.73 -9.00 -9.09
N LEU A 220 18.51 -9.62 -7.93
CA LEU A 220 18.25 -11.05 -7.84
C LEU A 220 16.92 -11.42 -8.54
N MET A 221 15.87 -10.63 -8.34
CA MET A 221 14.57 -10.87 -8.97
C MET A 221 14.67 -10.80 -10.50
N LEU A 222 15.39 -9.82 -11.04
CA LEU A 222 15.65 -9.73 -12.47
C LEU A 222 16.33 -10.99 -13.02
N ARG A 223 17.29 -11.57 -12.27
CA ARG A 223 17.98 -12.81 -12.65
C ARG A 223 17.04 -14.02 -12.56
N ILE A 224 16.23 -14.11 -11.51
CA ILE A 224 15.26 -15.20 -11.35
C ILE A 224 14.25 -15.18 -12.50
N GLN A 225 13.67 -14.02 -12.82
CA GLN A 225 12.70 -13.87 -13.90
C GLN A 225 13.31 -14.23 -15.26
N ARG A 226 14.54 -13.77 -15.53
CA ARG A 226 15.24 -14.05 -16.79
C ARG A 226 15.57 -15.53 -16.93
N ASP A 227 16.10 -16.15 -15.89
CA ASP A 227 16.61 -17.52 -15.95
C ASP A 227 15.50 -18.57 -15.70
N ASN A 228 14.34 -18.15 -15.15
CA ASN A 228 13.19 -19.00 -14.85
C ASN A 228 11.86 -18.32 -15.25
N PRO A 229 11.55 -18.19 -16.56
CA PRO A 229 10.33 -17.52 -17.01
C PRO A 229 9.05 -18.15 -16.44
N GLY A 230 8.10 -17.32 -16.03
CA GLY A 230 6.82 -17.75 -15.45
C GLY A 230 6.89 -18.25 -14.00
N LYS A 231 8.07 -18.22 -13.36
CA LYS A 231 8.16 -18.51 -11.93
C LYS A 231 7.57 -17.36 -11.11
N LYS A 232 6.56 -17.70 -10.30
CA LYS A 232 5.97 -16.79 -9.32
C LYS A 232 6.89 -16.66 -8.10
N VAL A 233 7.10 -15.42 -7.65
CA VAL A 233 7.90 -15.12 -6.45
C VAL A 233 7.16 -14.12 -5.58
N CYS A 234 7.06 -14.43 -4.29
CA CYS A 234 6.50 -13.54 -3.27
C CYS A 234 7.62 -12.93 -2.42
N LEU A 235 7.68 -11.61 -2.36
CA LEU A 235 8.61 -10.82 -1.56
C LEU A 235 7.88 -10.26 -0.33
N LEU A 236 8.23 -10.78 0.85
CA LEU A 236 7.78 -10.26 2.13
C LEU A 236 8.88 -9.38 2.74
N CYS A 237 8.69 -8.07 2.70
CA CYS A 237 9.66 -7.10 3.22
C CYS A 237 9.21 -6.60 4.59
N VAL A 238 10.11 -6.52 5.55
CA VAL A 238 9.81 -6.07 6.91
C VAL A 238 10.62 -4.82 7.23
N ASP A 239 9.92 -3.73 7.53
CA ASP A 239 10.52 -2.47 7.96
C ASP A 239 10.17 -2.13 9.42
N PRO A 240 11.06 -1.42 10.15
CA PRO A 240 10.83 -1.09 11.55
C PRO A 240 9.75 -0.01 11.73
N THR A 241 8.93 -0.18 12.76
CA THR A 241 7.89 0.78 13.15
C THR A 241 8.45 1.84 14.09
N ARG A 242 8.08 3.10 13.92
CA ARG A 242 8.52 4.17 14.83
C ARG A 242 7.76 4.08 16.16
N LYS A 243 8.46 3.69 17.22
CA LYS A 243 7.89 3.57 18.58
C LYS A 243 7.17 4.81 19.08
N ARG A 244 7.59 6.02 18.67
CA ARG A 244 7.01 7.29 19.13
C ARG A 244 5.65 7.60 18.49
N THR A 245 5.49 7.28 17.21
CA THR A 245 4.33 7.71 16.41
C THR A 245 3.42 6.54 16.04
N GLY A 246 3.85 5.30 16.21
CA GLY A 246 3.09 4.11 15.76
C GLY A 246 3.17 3.86 14.24
N GLY A 247 3.44 4.90 13.44
CA GLY A 247 3.59 4.78 11.99
C GLY A 247 4.93 4.20 11.51
N ALA A 248 4.97 3.80 10.24
CA ALA A 248 6.14 3.22 9.58
C ALA A 248 6.35 3.84 8.19
N LEU A 249 7.61 3.85 7.74
CA LEU A 249 7.94 4.17 6.35
C LEU A 249 8.45 2.87 5.75
N LEU A 250 7.62 2.25 4.93
CA LEU A 250 7.87 0.99 4.26
C LEU A 250 8.59 1.30 2.94
N GLY A 251 9.92 1.34 3.03
CA GLY A 251 10.79 1.97 2.06
C GLY A 251 11.46 0.99 1.10
N ASP A 252 11.29 -0.32 1.28
CA ASP A 252 11.91 -1.30 0.40
C ASP A 252 11.38 -1.23 -1.03
N ARG A 253 10.07 -1.00 -1.21
CA ARG A 253 9.42 -1.01 -2.53
C ARG A 253 9.96 0.06 -3.50
N ILE A 254 10.40 1.22 -3.00
CA ILE A 254 10.99 2.27 -3.85
C ILE A 254 12.28 1.83 -4.56
N ARG A 255 12.89 0.73 -4.13
CA ARG A 255 14.13 0.18 -4.72
C ARG A 255 13.88 -0.95 -5.70
N MET A 256 12.63 -1.41 -5.84
CA MET A 256 12.27 -2.60 -6.60
C MET A 256 11.74 -2.21 -7.98
N ASN A 257 12.62 -2.11 -8.96
CA ASN A 257 12.25 -1.79 -10.35
C ASN A 257 11.69 -3.01 -11.10
N SER A 258 11.98 -4.23 -10.64
CA SER A 258 11.56 -5.48 -11.30
C SER A 258 10.06 -5.80 -11.16
N LEU A 259 9.32 -5.06 -10.32
CA LEU A 259 7.94 -5.36 -9.94
C LEU A 259 6.89 -5.07 -11.01
N SER A 260 7.27 -4.57 -12.19
CA SER A 260 6.33 -4.30 -13.28
C SER A 260 5.74 -5.57 -13.93
N ASN A 261 6.14 -6.77 -13.49
CA ASN A 261 5.66 -8.05 -14.01
C ASN A 261 4.77 -8.76 -12.96
N ASN A 262 3.64 -9.31 -13.41
CA ASN A 262 2.67 -10.06 -12.61
C ASN A 262 3.22 -11.38 -12.02
N ASP A 263 4.44 -11.77 -12.35
CA ASP A 263 5.11 -12.91 -11.71
C ASP A 263 5.73 -12.58 -10.35
N LEU A 264 5.85 -11.30 -10.00
CA LEU A 264 6.32 -10.87 -8.68
C LEU A 264 5.17 -10.30 -7.87
N TYR A 265 5.02 -10.83 -6.66
CA TYR A 265 4.17 -10.26 -5.64
C TYR A 265 5.06 -9.66 -4.55
N MET A 266 4.73 -8.48 -4.05
CA MET A 266 5.44 -7.89 -2.92
C MET A 266 4.45 -7.42 -1.86
N ARG A 267 4.78 -7.63 -0.59
CA ARG A 267 4.04 -7.09 0.55
C ARG A 267 5.02 -6.46 1.51
N SER A 268 4.72 -5.23 1.93
CA SER A 268 5.52 -4.51 2.91
C SER A 268 4.85 -4.61 4.28
N LEU A 269 5.55 -5.21 5.24
CA LEU A 269 5.09 -5.46 6.60
C LEU A 269 5.82 -4.53 7.57
N ALA A 270 5.11 -4.06 8.60
CA ALA A 270 5.70 -3.31 9.68
C ALA A 270 5.99 -4.24 10.88
N SER A 271 7.09 -4.01 11.60
CA SER A 271 7.43 -4.78 12.82
C SER A 271 6.40 -4.66 13.97
N ARG A 272 5.54 -3.62 13.93
CA ARG A 272 4.46 -3.31 14.89
C ARG A 272 4.84 -3.42 16.37
N GLY A 273 6.08 -3.06 16.70
CA GLY A 273 6.53 -2.99 18.10
C GLY A 273 6.91 -4.33 18.73
N SER A 274 7.15 -5.39 17.94
CA SER A 274 7.62 -6.71 18.42
C SER A 274 8.92 -6.68 19.22
N GLY A 275 9.64 -5.54 19.23
CA GLY A 275 10.96 -5.41 19.85
C GLY A 275 12.08 -6.12 19.08
N SER A 276 11.74 -6.76 17.96
CA SER A 276 12.65 -7.48 17.07
C SER A 276 12.63 -6.85 15.66
N GLU A 277 13.56 -7.26 14.80
CA GLU A 277 13.60 -6.85 13.39
C GLU A 277 12.50 -7.52 12.54
N ILE A 278 11.65 -8.38 13.14
CA ILE A 278 10.67 -9.22 12.45
C ILE A 278 9.25 -8.87 12.93
N SER A 279 8.26 -8.91 12.02
CA SER A 279 6.85 -8.82 12.39
C SER A 279 6.41 -10.07 13.14
N ALA A 280 5.65 -9.92 14.23
CA ALA A 280 5.16 -11.05 15.01
C ALA A 280 4.35 -12.07 14.17
N ASN A 281 3.80 -11.63 13.04
CA ASN A 281 2.95 -12.44 12.16
C ASN A 281 3.63 -12.84 10.84
N LEU A 282 4.97 -12.74 10.74
CA LEU A 282 5.68 -13.12 9.51
C LEU A 282 5.43 -14.59 9.14
N ASP A 283 5.35 -15.49 10.12
CA ASP A 283 5.09 -16.91 9.87
C ASP A 283 3.71 -17.13 9.21
N ARG A 284 2.70 -16.34 9.61
CA ARG A 284 1.36 -16.37 8.99
C ARG A 284 1.39 -15.84 7.56
N ALA A 285 2.16 -14.78 7.29
CA ALA A 285 2.34 -14.27 5.93
C ALA A 285 3.08 -15.27 5.02
N ILE A 286 4.07 -15.98 5.55
CA ILE A 286 4.74 -17.09 4.86
C ILE A 286 3.74 -18.23 4.59
N GLU A 287 2.89 -18.58 5.56
CA GLU A 287 1.86 -19.60 5.39
C GLU A 287 0.88 -19.24 4.26
N VAL A 288 0.43 -17.98 4.20
CA VAL A 288 -0.37 -17.49 3.07
C VAL A 288 0.40 -17.69 1.77
N ALA A 289 1.63 -17.18 1.66
CA ALA A 289 2.42 -17.26 0.44
C ALA A 289 2.71 -18.70 -0.04
N LYS A 290 2.64 -19.70 0.85
CA LYS A 290 2.76 -21.12 0.52
C LYS A 290 1.44 -21.77 0.11
N ALA A 291 0.31 -21.22 0.55
CA ALA A 291 -1.02 -21.78 0.30
C ALA A 291 -1.58 -21.38 -1.07
N VAL A 292 -1.12 -20.26 -1.63
CA VAL A 292 -1.47 -19.71 -2.94
C VAL A 292 -0.39 -19.97 -3.99
#